data_AF-A0A924SNE8-F1
#
_entry.id   AF-A0A924SNE8-F1
#
_cell.length_a   1.000
_cell.length_b   1.000
_cell.length_c   1.000
_cell.angle_alpha   90.00
_cell.angle_beta   90.00
_cell.angle_gamma   90.00
#
_symmetry.space_group_name_H-M   'P 1'
#
loop_
_entity.id
_entity.type
_entity.pdbx_description
1 polymer ?
#
loop_
_entity_poly.entity_id
_entity_poly.type
_entity_poly.pdbx_seq_one_letter_code
_entity_poly.pdbx_strand_id
1 'polypeptide(L)'
;MKHYFLPLVFFIFYSDIFAAQDSVVVPISRQRFHDRINNEQTLTDKADGKKDSLIRVSGNEEINLQVTDAFTRRIDEFQNDVETDTKIVSSNEKIRQLNYIEELVRDFRTAWKTRKLNPALGPVLVNYFYKLWKANLDSASILP
;
A
#
# COMPACT_ATOMS: atom_id res chain seq x y z
N MET A 1 -61.53 9.78 -1.79
CA MET A 1 -60.42 10.59 -2.32
C MET A 1 -59.11 9.88 -2.01
N LYS A 2 -58.86 8.84 -2.80
CA LYS A 2 -57.63 8.03 -2.82
C LYS A 2 -56.89 8.47 -4.11
N HIS A 3 -55.57 8.34 -4.13
CA HIS A 3 -54.68 8.44 -5.32
C HIS A 3 -53.76 9.67 -5.48
N TYR A 4 -53.77 10.69 -4.60
CA TYR A 4 -52.83 11.83 -4.74
C TYR A 4 -51.63 11.85 -3.78
N PHE A 5 -51.52 10.89 -2.86
CA PHE A 5 -50.37 10.80 -1.94
C PHE A 5 -49.20 9.95 -2.46
N LEU A 6 -49.39 9.22 -3.57
CA LEU A 6 -48.34 8.37 -4.16
C LEU A 6 -47.24 9.13 -4.95
N PRO A 7 -47.51 10.24 -5.67
CA PRO A 7 -46.47 10.89 -6.48
C PRO A 7 -45.54 11.80 -5.65
N LEU A 8 -45.91 12.18 -4.42
CA LEU A 8 -45.09 13.05 -3.57
C LEU A 8 -43.88 12.31 -2.95
N VAL A 9 -44.00 11.00 -2.74
CA VAL A 9 -42.93 10.16 -2.16
C VAL A 9 -41.84 9.84 -3.20
N PHE A 10 -42.17 9.82 -4.49
CA PHE A 10 -41.20 9.54 -5.56
C PHE A 10 -40.23 10.70 -5.85
N PHE A 11 -40.55 11.94 -5.46
CA PHE A 11 -39.72 13.11 -5.74
C PHE A 11 -38.55 13.32 -4.74
N ILE A 12 -38.53 12.60 -3.62
CA ILE A 12 -37.55 12.81 -2.52
C ILE A 12 -36.33 11.86 -2.62
N PHE A 13 -36.30 10.93 -3.58
CA PHE A 13 -35.24 9.92 -3.71
C PHE A 13 -34.25 10.12 -4.87
N TYR A 14 -34.19 11.31 -5.47
CA TYR A 14 -33.10 11.67 -6.40
C TYR A 14 -31.94 12.31 -5.64
N SER A 15 -31.27 11.54 -4.79
CA SER A 15 -29.92 11.86 -4.33
C SER A 15 -28.94 11.12 -5.24
N ASP A 16 -28.07 11.83 -5.94
CA ASP A 16 -26.97 11.23 -6.70
C ASP A 16 -26.09 10.43 -5.72
N ILE A 17 -26.17 9.10 -5.80
CA ILE A 17 -25.21 8.22 -5.13
C ILE A 17 -23.94 8.27 -5.98
N PHE A 18 -23.11 9.28 -5.73
CA PHE A 18 -21.75 9.26 -6.27
C PHE A 18 -21.00 8.12 -5.59
N ALA A 19 -20.67 7.08 -6.35
CA ALA A 19 -19.76 6.05 -5.90
C ALA A 19 -18.43 6.71 -5.57
N ALA A 20 -18.04 6.68 -4.29
CA ALA A 20 -16.71 7.08 -3.88
C ALA A 20 -15.72 6.17 -4.62
N GLN A 21 -14.81 6.79 -5.37
CA GLN A 21 -13.77 6.03 -6.05
C GLN A 21 -12.84 5.42 -5.00
N ASP A 22 -12.92 4.10 -4.84
CA ASP A 22 -12.19 3.35 -3.81
C ASP A 22 -10.68 3.19 -4.13
N SER A 23 -10.31 3.32 -5.40
CA SER A 23 -8.93 3.16 -5.88
C SER A 23 -8.31 4.45 -6.42
N VAL A 24 -7.07 4.72 -6.01
CA VAL A 24 -6.32 5.89 -6.50
C VAL A 24 -6.06 5.77 -8.00
N VAL A 25 -6.38 6.82 -8.77
CA VAL A 25 -6.09 6.86 -10.21
C VAL A 25 -4.59 7.10 -10.41
N VAL A 26 -3.88 6.06 -10.85
CA VAL A 26 -2.47 6.14 -11.23
C VAL A 26 -2.37 6.55 -12.71
N PRO A 27 -1.66 7.64 -13.05
CA PRO A 27 -1.39 7.98 -14.44
C PRO A 27 -0.56 6.91 -15.14
N ILE A 28 -0.85 6.67 -16.42
CA ILE A 28 -0.21 5.61 -17.22
C ILE A 28 1.33 5.65 -17.22
N SER A 29 1.92 6.86 -17.16
CA SER A 29 3.37 7.05 -17.11
C SER A 29 4.02 6.49 -15.84
N ARG A 30 3.24 6.32 -14.76
CA ARG A 30 3.69 5.79 -13.48
C ARG A 30 3.26 4.35 -13.21
N GLN A 31 2.32 3.80 -13.98
CA GLN A 31 1.81 2.43 -13.81
C GLN A 31 2.94 1.38 -13.73
N ARG A 32 3.94 1.49 -14.61
CA ARG A 32 5.09 0.56 -14.63
C ARG A 32 5.85 0.47 -13.30
N PHE A 33 5.82 1.51 -12.47
CA PHE A 33 6.53 1.52 -11.17
C PHE A 33 5.71 0.81 -10.10
N HIS A 34 4.38 1.00 -10.11
CA HIS A 34 3.46 0.19 -9.30
C HIS A 34 3.57 -1.29 -9.69
N ASP A 35 3.62 -1.60 -10.99
CA ASP A 35 3.77 -2.98 -11.47
C ASP A 35 5.07 -3.64 -10.99
N ARG A 36 6.17 -2.87 -10.87
CA ARG A 36 7.44 -3.36 -10.30
C ARG A 36 7.30 -3.70 -8.81
N ILE A 37 6.61 -2.85 -8.04
CA ILE A 37 6.35 -3.11 -6.62
C ILE A 37 5.47 -4.37 -6.48
N ASN A 38 4.39 -4.48 -7.25
CA ASN A 38 3.50 -5.65 -7.28
C ASN A 38 4.24 -6.95 -7.64
N ASN A 39 5.20 -6.86 -8.56
CA ASN A 39 6.07 -7.97 -8.89
C ASN A 39 6.97 -8.36 -7.70
N GLU A 40 7.58 -7.40 -7.01
CA GLU A 40 8.38 -7.68 -5.81
C GLU A 40 7.55 -8.24 -4.65
N GLN A 41 6.31 -7.78 -4.45
CA GLN A 41 5.37 -8.38 -3.48
C GLN A 41 5.07 -9.84 -3.85
N THR A 42 4.80 -10.12 -5.13
CA THR A 42 4.59 -11.50 -5.62
C THR A 42 5.82 -12.38 -5.42
N LEU A 43 7.03 -11.85 -5.64
CA LEU A 43 8.28 -12.57 -5.37
C LEU A 43 8.51 -12.78 -3.88
N THR A 44 8.01 -11.88 -3.03
CA THR A 44 8.12 -11.96 -1.57
C THR A 44 7.14 -12.99 -1.00
N ASP A 45 5.90 -13.04 -1.49
CA ASP A 45 4.93 -14.12 -1.24
C ASP A 45 5.58 -15.47 -1.56
N LYS A 46 6.15 -15.58 -2.77
CA LYS A 46 6.84 -16.80 -3.24
C LYS A 46 8.13 -17.17 -2.48
N ALA A 47 8.63 -16.34 -1.57
CA ALA A 47 9.95 -16.56 -0.99
C ALA A 47 10.02 -17.78 -0.06
N ASP A 48 8.88 -18.22 0.51
CA ASP A 48 8.75 -19.46 1.27
C ASP A 48 8.62 -20.72 0.39
N GLY A 49 8.55 -20.53 -0.94
CA GLY A 49 8.36 -21.58 -1.95
C GLY A 49 6.93 -21.73 -2.46
N LYS A 50 5.95 -21.01 -1.91
CA LYS A 50 4.54 -21.07 -2.29
C LYS A 50 4.03 -19.68 -2.67
N LYS A 51 3.15 -19.61 -3.66
CA LYS A 51 2.45 -18.36 -4.00
C LYS A 51 1.01 -18.52 -3.56
N ASP A 52 0.73 -18.24 -2.29
CA ASP A 52 -0.60 -18.41 -1.70
C ASP A 52 -1.07 -17.19 -0.90
N SER A 53 -0.47 -16.01 -1.18
CA SER A 53 -0.78 -14.74 -0.53
C SER A 53 -0.52 -14.75 0.98
N LEU A 54 0.41 -15.61 1.44
CA LEU A 54 0.81 -15.73 2.83
C LEU A 54 2.32 -15.90 2.92
N ILE A 55 3.00 -14.86 3.41
CA ILE A 55 4.44 -14.87 3.60
C ILE A 55 4.77 -15.67 4.88
N ARG A 56 5.09 -16.96 4.74
CA ARG A 56 5.46 -17.82 5.87
C ARG A 56 6.93 -17.68 6.21
N VAL A 57 7.21 -16.86 7.22
CA VAL A 57 8.56 -16.58 7.70
C VAL A 57 8.98 -17.48 8.85
N SER A 58 8.01 -18.07 9.56
CA SER A 58 8.25 -18.91 10.73
C SER A 58 7.08 -19.89 10.96
N GLY A 59 7.20 -20.74 12.00
CA GLY A 59 6.08 -21.57 12.46
C GLY A 59 5.03 -20.82 13.29
N ASN A 60 5.23 -19.53 13.60
CA ASN A 60 4.25 -18.72 14.32
C ASN A 60 3.36 -18.00 13.31
N GLU A 61 2.08 -18.36 13.29
CA GLU A 61 1.11 -17.83 12.34
C GLU A 61 0.87 -16.33 12.51
N GLU A 62 0.84 -15.83 13.75
CA GLU A 62 0.66 -14.40 14.02
C GLU A 62 1.78 -13.57 13.37
N ILE A 63 3.03 -14.05 13.47
CA ILE A 63 4.16 -13.38 12.82
C ILE A 63 4.00 -13.41 11.29
N ASN A 64 3.57 -14.54 10.72
CA ASN A 64 3.35 -14.67 9.28
C ASN A 64 2.27 -13.69 8.79
N LEU A 65 1.16 -13.56 9.53
CA LEU A 65 0.08 -12.63 9.21
C LEU A 65 0.53 -11.17 9.30
N GLN A 66 1.27 -10.79 10.35
CA GLN A 66 1.79 -9.44 10.49
C GLN A 66 2.77 -9.07 9.36
N VAL A 67 3.67 -9.99 8.98
CA VAL A 67 4.59 -9.77 7.86
C VAL A 67 3.82 -9.67 6.54
N THR A 68 2.82 -10.54 6.36
CA THR A 68 1.97 -10.52 5.15
C THR A 68 1.25 -9.20 5.02
N ASP A 69 0.56 -8.74 6.06
CA ASP A 69 -0.12 -7.44 6.09
C ASP A 69 0.85 -6.28 5.79
N ALA A 70 2.05 -6.33 6.38
CA ALA A 70 3.07 -5.31 6.21
C ALA A 70 3.60 -5.20 4.78
N PHE A 71 3.82 -6.31 4.08
CA PHE A 71 4.38 -6.31 2.73
C PHE A 71 3.34 -6.37 1.61
N THR A 72 2.06 -6.55 1.94
CA THR A 72 0.94 -6.47 0.99
C THR A 72 0.19 -5.16 1.21
N ARG A 73 -0.92 -5.19 1.95
CA ARG A 73 -1.82 -4.07 2.19
C ARG A 73 -1.11 -2.77 2.57
N ARG A 74 -0.16 -2.80 3.52
CA ARG A 74 0.51 -1.57 3.98
C ARG A 74 1.45 -0.96 2.92
N ILE A 75 2.03 -1.78 2.04
CA ILE A 75 2.81 -1.28 0.90
C ILE A 75 1.87 -0.67 -0.14
N ASP A 76 0.70 -1.25 -0.38
CA ASP A 76 -0.30 -0.71 -1.30
C ASP A 76 -0.87 0.64 -0.81
N GLU A 77 -1.15 0.73 0.48
CA GLU A 77 -1.51 2.00 1.13
C GLU A 77 -0.40 3.04 0.98
N PHE A 78 0.85 2.63 1.11
CA PHE A 78 1.98 3.54 0.93
C PHE A 78 2.13 4.00 -0.54
N GLN A 79 1.90 3.13 -1.52
CA GLN A 79 1.84 3.52 -2.93
C GLN A 79 0.73 4.57 -3.18
N ASN A 80 -0.44 4.37 -2.58
CA ASN A 80 -1.57 5.31 -2.65
C ASN A 80 -1.22 6.66 -2.02
N ASP A 81 -0.52 6.66 -0.89
CA ASP A 81 -0.06 7.88 -0.24
C ASP A 81 0.92 8.66 -1.12
N VAL A 82 1.86 7.99 -1.80
CA VAL A 82 2.75 8.66 -2.76
C VAL A 82 1.96 9.35 -3.89
N GLU A 83 0.89 8.72 -4.34
CA GLU A 83 0.07 9.23 -5.43
C GLU A 83 -0.89 10.35 -5.02
N THR A 84 -1.34 10.36 -3.76
CA THR A 84 -2.33 11.32 -3.24
C THR A 84 -1.71 12.46 -2.44
N ASP A 85 -0.49 12.32 -1.92
CA ASP A 85 0.16 13.36 -1.12
C ASP A 85 0.45 14.60 -1.98
N THR A 86 -0.11 15.73 -1.54
CA THR A 86 -0.03 17.01 -2.24
C THR A 86 1.34 17.68 -2.12
N LYS A 87 2.19 17.24 -1.18
CA LYS A 87 3.57 17.73 -1.04
C LYS A 87 4.47 17.21 -2.15
N ILE A 88 4.13 16.07 -2.76
CA ILE A 88 4.88 15.48 -3.86
C ILE A 88 4.32 15.99 -5.19
N VAL A 89 4.72 17.21 -5.56
CA VAL A 89 4.16 17.90 -6.73
C VAL A 89 4.62 17.29 -8.05
N SER A 90 5.91 16.93 -8.16
CA SER A 90 6.47 16.50 -9.45
C SER A 90 6.28 15.00 -9.71
N SER A 91 5.95 14.63 -10.95
CA SER A 91 5.85 13.22 -11.34
C SER A 91 7.16 12.46 -11.17
N ASN A 92 8.31 13.12 -11.37
CA ASN A 92 9.61 12.51 -11.16
C ASN A 92 9.86 12.19 -9.69
N GLU A 93 9.38 13.05 -8.80
CA GLU A 93 9.51 12.80 -7.36
C GLU A 93 8.62 11.64 -6.93
N LYS A 94 7.37 11.56 -7.41
CA LYS A 94 6.52 10.37 -7.17
C LYS A 94 7.20 9.08 -7.64
N ILE A 95 7.79 9.09 -8.83
CA ILE A 95 8.56 7.96 -9.37
C ILE A 95 9.73 7.60 -8.44
N ARG A 96 10.47 8.58 -7.93
CA ARG A 96 11.57 8.36 -6.99
C ARG A 96 11.07 7.66 -5.72
N GLN A 97 9.97 8.14 -5.14
CA GLN A 97 9.38 7.57 -3.93
C GLN A 97 8.89 6.13 -4.17
N LEU A 98 8.27 5.84 -5.32
CA LEU A 98 7.89 4.47 -5.70
C LEU A 98 9.10 3.55 -5.83
N ASN A 99 10.23 4.02 -6.38
CA ASN A 99 11.46 3.21 -6.44
C ASN A 99 11.99 2.88 -5.03
N TYR A 100 11.87 3.80 -4.07
CA TYR A 100 12.27 3.50 -2.68
C TYR A 100 11.37 2.43 -2.03
N ILE A 101 10.07 2.42 -2.34
CA ILE A 101 9.14 1.37 -1.90
C ILE A 101 9.53 0.02 -2.51
N GLU A 102 9.82 -0.01 -3.81
CA GLU A 102 10.29 -1.24 -4.47
C GLU A 102 11.58 -1.77 -3.85
N GLU A 103 12.55 -0.88 -3.59
CA GLU A 103 13.82 -1.22 -2.93
C GLU A 103 13.58 -1.81 -1.55
N LEU A 104 12.70 -1.22 -0.74
CA LEU A 104 12.33 -1.74 0.58
C LEU A 104 11.82 -3.19 0.51
N VAL A 105 10.89 -3.49 -0.39
CA VAL A 105 10.30 -4.83 -0.53
C VAL A 105 11.36 -5.83 -1.01
N ARG A 106 12.12 -5.46 -2.04
CA ARG A 106 13.18 -6.30 -2.63
C ARG A 106 14.30 -6.60 -1.64
N ASP A 107 14.72 -5.60 -0.86
CA ASP A 107 15.82 -5.71 0.09
C ASP A 107 15.40 -6.54 1.30
N PHE A 108 14.16 -6.37 1.80
CA PHE A 108 13.59 -7.27 2.80
C PHE A 108 13.63 -8.72 2.33
N ARG A 109 13.08 -9.01 1.15
CA ARG A 109 13.06 -10.36 0.57
C ARG A 109 14.46 -10.94 0.45
N THR A 110 15.40 -10.15 -0.03
CA THR A 110 16.80 -10.57 -0.22
C THR A 110 17.49 -10.84 1.11
N ALA A 111 17.35 -9.94 2.09
CA ALA A 111 17.92 -10.07 3.42
C ALA A 111 17.34 -11.26 4.19
N TRP A 112 16.02 -11.50 4.06
CA TRP A 112 15.37 -12.68 4.63
C TRP A 112 15.90 -13.97 4.01
N LYS A 113 15.91 -14.08 2.67
CA LYS A 113 16.42 -15.28 1.98
C LYS A 113 17.89 -15.56 2.27
N THR A 114 18.69 -14.52 2.42
CA THR A 114 20.11 -14.63 2.78
C THR A 114 20.37 -14.72 4.28
N ARG A 115 19.31 -14.80 5.10
CA ARG A 115 19.36 -14.91 6.57
C ARG A 115 20.12 -13.76 7.26
N LYS A 116 20.18 -12.59 6.62
CA LYS A 116 20.80 -11.36 7.16
C LYS A 116 19.85 -10.53 8.02
N LEU A 117 18.54 -10.79 7.92
CA LEU A 117 17.50 -10.10 8.65
C LEU A 117 16.59 -11.13 9.32
N ASN A 118 16.20 -10.88 10.57
CA ASN A 118 15.09 -11.60 11.18
C ASN A 118 13.78 -11.10 10.54
N PRO A 119 13.07 -11.94 9.76
CA PRO A 119 11.89 -11.50 9.02
C PRO A 119 10.73 -11.05 9.92
N ALA A 120 10.70 -11.45 11.20
CA ALA A 120 9.73 -10.95 12.17
C ALA A 120 9.85 -9.43 12.42
N LEU A 121 10.98 -8.82 12.07
CA LEU A 121 11.17 -7.36 12.13
C LEU A 121 10.54 -6.62 10.94
N GLY A 122 10.06 -7.34 9.92
CA GLY A 122 9.46 -6.77 8.71
C GLY A 122 8.37 -5.71 8.97
N PRO A 123 7.36 -5.96 9.82
CA PRO A 123 6.29 -5.00 10.09
C PRO A 123 6.80 -3.70 10.72
N VAL A 124 7.80 -3.82 11.59
CA VAL A 124 8.45 -2.70 12.26
C VAL A 124 9.30 -1.91 11.26
N LEU A 125 10.03 -2.59 10.38
CA LEU A 125 10.80 -1.97 9.30
C LEU A 125 9.90 -1.12 8.39
N VAL A 126 8.79 -1.68 7.89
CA VAL A 126 7.82 -0.96 7.05
C VAL A 126 7.24 0.25 7.80
N ASN A 127 6.89 0.08 9.09
CA ASN A 127 6.36 1.17 9.90
C ASN A 127 7.34 2.34 10.06
N TYR A 128 8.59 2.04 10.41
CA TYR A 128 9.59 3.09 10.57
C TYR A 128 9.96 3.74 9.24
N PHE A 129 10.07 2.97 8.18
CA PHE A 129 10.32 3.51 6.85
C PHE A 129 9.23 4.53 6.46
N TYR A 130 7.96 4.17 6.62
CA TYR A 130 6.84 5.07 6.34
C TYR A 130 6.87 6.34 7.22
N LYS A 131 7.12 6.19 8.52
CA LYS A 131 7.23 7.34 9.45
C LYS A 131 8.35 8.29 9.06
N LEU A 132 9.52 7.75 8.72
CA LEU A 132 10.67 8.54 8.28
C LEU A 132 10.39 9.22 6.95
N TRP A 133 9.69 8.55 6.03
CA TRP A 133 9.25 9.14 4.78
C TRP A 133 8.32 10.35 5.02
N LYS A 134 7.30 10.22 5.87
CA LYS A 134 6.42 11.35 6.24
C LYS A 134 7.20 12.49 6.90
N ALA A 135 8.06 12.19 7.87
CA ALA A 135 8.90 13.20 8.54
C ALA A 135 9.81 13.93 7.53
N ASN A 136 10.39 13.20 6.58
CA ASN A 136 11.22 13.77 5.52
C ASN A 136 10.41 14.71 4.60
N LEU A 137 9.18 14.35 4.21
CA LEU A 137 8.29 15.25 3.46
C LEU A 137 7.93 16.51 4.26
N ASP A 138 7.83 16.38 5.58
CA ASP A 138 7.52 17.49 6.48
C ASP A 138 8.74 18.37 6.80
N SER A 139 9.92 18.04 6.27
CA SER A 139 11.20 18.65 6.66
C SER A 139 11.44 18.58 8.18
N ALA A 140 10.83 17.60 8.85
CA ALA A 140 10.98 17.35 10.27
C ALA A 140 12.25 16.53 10.56
N SER A 141 12.70 16.55 11.82
CA SER A 141 13.80 15.70 12.26
C SER A 141 13.46 14.22 12.02
N ILE A 142 14.41 13.49 11.42
CA ILE A 142 14.34 12.04 11.19
C ILE A 142 14.94 11.22 12.33
N LEU A 143 15.41 11.88 13.39
CA LEU A 143 15.91 11.23 14.61
C LEU A 143 14.72 10.85 15.52
N PRO A 144 14.71 9.63 16.09
CA PRO A 144 13.66 9.17 17.00
C PRO A 144 13.62 9.93 18.33
#